data_AF-A0A3M1U6W2-F1
#
_entry.id   AF-A0A3M1U6W2-F1
#
_cell.length_a   1.000
_cell.length_b   1.000
_cell.length_c   1.000
_cell.angle_alpha   90.00
_cell.angle_beta   90.00
_cell.angle_gamma   90.00
#
_symmetry.space_group_name_H-M   'P 1'
#
loop_
_entity.id
_entity.type
_entity.pdbx_description
1 polymer ?
#
loop_
_entity_poly.entity_id
_entity_poly.type
_entity_poly.pdbx_seq_one_letter_code
_entity_poly.pdbx_strand_id
1 'polypeptide(L)'
;LQALKDKEAGIARRERSSVSEGFRRLYRERVLSNFDPEAFVAAFPKSARVALFCVEAKPEACHRSLLAGAIARALGIRWRDITPAAK
;
A
#
# COMPACT_ATOMS: atom_id res chain seq x y z
N LEU A 1 9.12 4.35 12.43
CA LEU A 1 10.13 4.07 11.38
C LEU A 1 9.99 4.97 10.17
N GLN A 2 8.88 4.95 9.42
CA GLN A 2 8.72 5.90 8.30
C GLN A 2 8.82 7.35 8.76
N ALA A 3 8.07 7.75 9.79
CA ALA A 3 8.13 9.12 10.32
C ALA A 3 9.52 9.51 10.87
N LEU A 4 10.30 8.54 11.36
CA LEU A 4 11.67 8.79 11.79
C LEU A 4 12.59 9.02 10.59
N LYS A 5 12.47 8.18 9.54
CA LYS A 5 13.20 8.34 8.28
C LYS A 5 12.83 9.64 7.56
N ASP A 6 11.55 10.00 7.56
CA ASP A 6 11.07 11.28 7.04
C ASP A 6 11.71 12.46 7.80
N LYS A 7 11.77 12.37 9.15
CA LYS A 7 12.42 13.40 9.99
C LYS A 7 13.93 13.48 9.75
N GLU A 8 14.61 12.34 9.66
CA GLU A 8 16.04 12.26 9.32
C GLU A 8 16.35 12.88 7.95
N ALA A 9 15.45 12.70 6.98
CA ALA A 9 15.58 13.24 5.62
C ALA A 9 15.02 14.66 5.46
N GLY A 10 14.39 15.24 6.50
CA GLY A 10 13.72 16.54 6.43
C GLY A 10 12.50 16.58 5.48
N ILE A 11 11.88 15.44 5.17
CA ILE A 11 10.78 15.32 4.21
C ILE A 11 9.44 15.38 4.94
N ALA A 12 8.54 16.29 4.55
CA ALA A 12 7.17 16.26 5.07
C ALA A 12 6.41 15.05 4.50
N ARG A 13 5.46 14.48 5.26
CA ARG A 13 4.69 13.30 4.81
C ARG A 13 4.03 13.50 3.43
N ARG A 14 3.54 14.72 3.15
CA ARG A 14 2.91 15.09 1.88
C ARG A 14 3.89 15.19 0.70
N GLU A 15 5.18 15.38 0.98
CA GLU A 15 6.26 15.48 -0.01
C GLU A 15 6.97 14.14 -0.24
N ARG A 16 6.62 13.12 0.55
CA ARG A 16 7.19 11.79 0.45
C ARG A 16 6.90 11.20 -0.94
N SER A 17 7.95 10.75 -1.61
CA SER A 17 7.86 10.07 -2.90
C SER A 17 7.84 8.55 -2.76
N SER A 18 8.45 8.00 -1.71
CA SER A 18 8.49 6.56 -1.46
C SER A 18 8.50 6.21 0.03
N VAL A 19 7.92 5.06 0.40
CA VAL A 19 8.17 4.46 1.72
C VAL A 19 9.58 3.87 1.78
N SER A 20 10.21 4.05 2.94
CA SER A 20 11.54 3.52 3.26
C SER A 20 11.57 1.99 3.21
N GLU A 21 12.74 1.43 2.92
CA GLU A 21 12.92 -0.04 2.89
C GLU A 21 12.64 -0.67 4.26
N GLY A 22 13.05 0.01 5.34
CA GLY A 22 12.73 -0.43 6.71
C GLY A 22 11.23 -0.49 6.99
N PHE A 23 10.44 0.45 6.44
CA PHE A 23 8.99 0.39 6.50
C PHE A 23 8.45 -0.80 5.69
N ARG A 24 8.90 -0.99 4.44
CA ARG A 24 8.48 -2.11 3.58
C ARG A 24 8.74 -3.46 4.24
N ARG A 25 9.91 -3.63 4.83
CA ARG A 25 10.31 -4.84 5.55
C ARG A 25 9.38 -5.11 6.74
N LEU A 26 9.22 -4.17 7.65
CA LEU A 26 8.38 -4.40 8.83
C LEU A 26 6.89 -4.51 8.50
N TYR A 27 6.41 -3.79 7.47
CA TYR A 27 5.03 -3.95 7.02
C TYR A 27 4.79 -5.37 6.52
N ARG A 28 5.74 -5.95 5.77
CA ARG A 28 5.70 -7.36 5.36
C ARG A 28 5.74 -8.29 6.58
N GLU A 29 6.73 -8.13 7.45
CA GLU A 29 6.98 -9.04 8.57
C GLU A 29 5.90 -9.00 9.67
N ARG A 30 5.23 -7.85 9.88
CA ARG A 30 4.30 -7.66 11.01
C ARG A 30 2.84 -7.56 10.60
N VAL A 31 2.57 -6.93 9.46
CA VAL A 31 1.19 -6.70 8.99
C VAL A 31 0.81 -7.78 7.99
N LEU A 32 1.56 -7.93 6.90
CA LEU A 32 1.19 -8.87 5.83
C LEU A 32 1.38 -10.34 6.21
N SER A 33 2.27 -10.66 7.16
CA SER A 33 2.45 -12.02 7.67
C SER A 33 1.23 -12.58 8.41
N ASN A 34 0.39 -11.70 8.98
CA ASN A 34 -0.83 -12.06 9.71
C ASN A 34 -2.10 -11.63 8.95
N PHE A 35 -1.95 -11.16 7.71
CA PHE A 35 -3.08 -10.72 6.89
C PHE A 35 -3.59 -11.89 6.06
N ASP A 36 -4.91 -12.06 6.01
CA ASP A 36 -5.61 -13.07 5.21
C ASP A 36 -6.26 -12.39 3.98
N PRO A 37 -5.65 -12.50 2.78
CA PRO A 37 -6.18 -11.91 1.56
C PRO A 37 -7.54 -12.48 1.13
N GLU A 38 -7.72 -13.79 1.29
CA GLU A 38 -8.93 -14.53 0.92
C GLU A 38 -10.11 -14.05 1.76
N ALA A 39 -9.95 -14.00 3.09
CA ALA A 39 -10.98 -13.51 3.99
C ALA A 39 -11.29 -12.02 3.74
N PHE A 40 -10.27 -11.21 3.46
CA PHE A 40 -10.47 -9.79 3.15
C PHE A 40 -11.34 -9.61 1.89
N VAL A 41 -11.05 -10.32 0.80
CA VAL A 41 -11.82 -10.20 -0.44
C VAL A 41 -13.21 -10.83 -0.31
N ALA A 42 -13.35 -11.92 0.45
CA ALA A 42 -14.63 -12.58 0.70
C ALA A 42 -15.62 -11.70 1.50
N ALA A 43 -15.13 -10.67 2.21
CA ALA A 43 -15.98 -9.70 2.90
C ALA A 43 -16.76 -8.77 1.95
N PHE A 44 -16.44 -8.77 0.65
CA PHE A 44 -17.11 -7.95 -0.36
C PHE A 44 -17.96 -8.81 -1.31
N PRO A 45 -19.01 -8.24 -1.94
CA PRO A 45 -19.73 -8.91 -3.01
C PRO A 45 -18.78 -9.35 -4.14
N LYS A 46 -19.03 -10.52 -4.74
CA LYS A 46 -18.20 -11.06 -5.84
C LYS A 46 -18.08 -10.13 -7.06
N SER A 47 -19.04 -9.23 -7.27
CA SER A 47 -19.04 -8.24 -8.34
C SER A 47 -18.40 -6.91 -7.97
N ALA A 48 -17.94 -6.73 -6.73
CA ALA A 48 -17.38 -5.47 -6.26
C ALA A 48 -16.05 -5.15 -6.93
N ARG A 49 -15.82 -3.87 -7.22
CA ARG A 49 -14.50 -3.33 -7.56
C ARG A 49 -13.98 -2.58 -6.34
N VAL A 50 -12.89 -3.08 -5.76
CA VAL A 50 -12.28 -2.51 -4.55
C VAL A 50 -11.23 -1.48 -4.94
N ALA A 51 -11.26 -0.32 -4.28
CA ALA A 51 -10.22 0.70 -4.38
C ALA A 51 -9.65 0.99 -2.99
N LEU A 52 -8.32 1.01 -2.88
CA LEU A 52 -7.61 1.33 -1.63
C LEU A 52 -7.23 2.81 -1.62
N PHE A 53 -7.79 3.55 -0.68
CA PHE A 53 -7.50 4.98 -0.50
C PHE A 53 -6.34 5.21 0.46
N CYS A 54 -5.58 6.27 0.22
CA CYS A 54 -4.52 6.74 1.11
C CYS A 54 -4.37 8.26 0.96
N VAL A 55 -3.72 8.90 1.93
CA VAL A 55 -3.54 10.36 1.94
C VAL A 55 -2.40 10.82 1.04
N GLU A 56 -1.40 9.97 0.80
CA GLU A 56 -0.30 10.28 -0.11
C GLU A 56 -0.75 10.19 -1.58
N ALA A 57 -0.31 11.18 -2.38
CA ALA A 57 -0.62 11.24 -3.80
C ALA A 57 0.03 10.08 -4.58
N LYS A 58 1.30 9.79 -4.28
CA LYS A 58 2.09 8.77 -4.98
C LYS A 58 1.90 7.39 -4.33
N PRO A 59 1.56 6.34 -5.09
CA PRO A 59 1.38 5.00 -4.52
C PRO A 59 2.62 4.46 -3.83
N GLU A 60 3.80 4.78 -4.36
CA GLU A 60 5.09 4.36 -3.80
C GLU A 60 5.34 4.97 -2.42
N ALA A 61 4.71 6.11 -2.10
CA ALA A 61 4.85 6.85 -0.85
C ALA A 61 4.01 6.30 0.30
N CYS A 62 3.20 5.27 0.07
CA CYS A 62 2.35 4.66 1.07
C CYS A 62 2.36 3.12 1.03
N HIS A 63 1.48 2.50 1.81
CA HIS A 63 1.38 1.04 1.92
C HIS A 63 0.36 0.43 0.95
N ARG A 64 -0.45 1.23 0.24
CA ARG A 64 -1.57 0.71 -0.57
C ARG A 64 -1.11 -0.25 -1.66
N SER A 65 -0.02 0.08 -2.35
CA SER A 65 0.55 -0.77 -3.41
C SER A 65 1.17 -2.06 -2.84
N LEU A 66 1.68 -2.01 -1.60
CA LEU A 66 2.17 -3.22 -0.91
C LEU A 66 1.02 -4.17 -0.59
N LEU A 67 -0.09 -3.64 -0.05
CA LEU A 67 -1.29 -4.42 0.27
C LEU A 67 -1.96 -4.98 -0.99
N ALA A 68 -2.21 -4.13 -1.99
CA ALA A 68 -2.81 -4.55 -3.25
C ALA A 68 -1.95 -5.62 -3.96
N GLY A 69 -0.63 -5.44 -3.98
CA GLY A 69 0.28 -6.44 -4.52
C GLY A 69 0.28 -7.76 -3.74
N ALA A 70 0.09 -7.73 -2.42
CA ALA A 70 -0.04 -8.95 -1.62
C ALA A 70 -1.34 -9.70 -1.94
N ILE A 71 -2.48 -8.99 -2.00
CA ILE A 71 -3.78 -9.57 -2.38
C ILE A 71 -3.73 -10.16 -3.79
N ALA A 72 -3.17 -9.41 -4.74
CA ALA A 72 -3.03 -9.84 -6.11
C ALA A 72 -2.19 -11.11 -6.28
N ARG A 73 -1.08 -11.21 -5.55
CA ARG A 73 -0.23 -12.41 -5.58
C ARG A 73 -0.93 -13.62 -4.97
N ALA A 74 -1.66 -13.45 -3.87
CA ALA A 74 -2.36 -14.56 -3.22
C ALA A 74 -3.52 -15.10 -4.07
N LEU A 75 -4.32 -14.21 -4.65
CA LEU A 75 -5.57 -14.58 -5.32
C LEU A 75 -5.47 -14.64 -6.85
N GLY A 76 -4.31 -14.32 -7.43
CA GLY A 76 -4.12 -14.26 -8.88
C GLY A 76 -4.96 -13.17 -9.57
N ILE A 77 -5.37 -12.13 -8.84
CA ILE A 77 -6.20 -11.04 -9.38
C ILE A 77 -5.37 -9.91 -9.95
N ARG A 78 -5.91 -9.21 -10.95
CA ARG A 78 -5.29 -8.00 -11.51
C ARG A 78 -5.60 -6.78 -10.65
N TRP A 79 -4.61 -5.94 -10.46
CA TRP A 79 -4.74 -4.65 -9.81
C TRP A 79 -3.89 -3.61 -10.56
N ARG A 80 -4.17 -2.33 -10.31
CA ARG A 80 -3.36 -1.22 -10.78
C ARG A 80 -3.40 -0.09 -9.77
N ASP A 81 -2.32 0.66 -9.69
CA ASP A 81 -2.34 1.93 -8.98
C ASP A 81 -3.20 2.94 -9.73
N ILE A 82 -3.97 3.73 -8.97
CA ILE A 82 -4.72 4.87 -9.48
C ILE A 82 -3.91 6.11 -9.15
N THR A 83 -3.37 6.75 -10.19
CA THR A 83 -2.64 8.01 -10.10
C THR A 83 -3.45 9.11 -10.80
N PRO A 84 -3.32 10.38 -10.37
CA PRO A 84 -3.85 11.49 -11.15
C PRO A 84 -3.32 11.43 -12.58
N ALA A 85 -4.17 11.76 -13.56
CA ALA A 85 -3.70 11.93 -14.93
C ALA A 85 -2.54 12.93 -14.96
N ALA A 86 -1.52 12.67 -15.77
CA ALA A 86 -0.50 13.66 -16.05
C ALA A 86 -1.21 14.93 -16.56
N LYS A 87 -0.85 16.08 -15.97
CA LYS A 87 -1.32 17.38 -16.47
C LYS A 87 -0.74 17.65 -17.84
#